data_AF-A0A3D0C8C1-F1
#
_entry.id   AF-A0A3D0C8C1-F1
#
_cell.length_a   1.000
_cell.length_b   1.000
_cell.length_c   1.000
_cell.angle_alpha   90.00
_cell.angle_beta   90.00
_cell.angle_gamma   90.00
#
_symmetry.space_group_name_H-M   'P 1'
#
loop_
_entity.id
_entity.type
_entity.pdbx_description
1 polymer ?
#
loop_
_entity_poly.entity_id
_entity_poly.type
_entity_poly.pdbx_seq_one_letter_code
_entity_poly.pdbx_strand_id
1 'polypeptide(L)'
;PENYQNLGLPPCFKSCTRDTFPQGFSLPISLISHIVTQMQDVFAHLHNNQVCHGDLYAHNTLFDNQGNIIFGDFGAATSYQMLTPAQQENVQQIEQRALNHFIDDLLSICAEQDKTSSVFIALKGLTA
;
A
#
# COMPACT_ATOMS: atom_id res chain seq x y z
N PRO A 1 0.99 18.87 -3.12
CA PRO A 1 1.32 19.50 -4.44
C PRO A 1 0.09 19.43 -5.35
N GLU A 2 -0.07 20.38 -6.29
CA GLU A 2 -1.34 20.61 -7.01
C GLU A 2 -1.83 19.42 -7.87
N ASN A 3 -0.95 18.50 -8.25
CA ASN A 3 -1.27 17.35 -9.12
C ASN A 3 -1.41 16.01 -8.38
N TYR A 4 -1.38 16.02 -7.03
CA TYR A 4 -1.50 14.82 -6.23
C TYR A 4 -2.92 14.66 -5.70
N GLN A 5 -3.44 13.44 -5.78
CA GLN A 5 -4.76 13.06 -5.28
C GLN A 5 -4.63 11.88 -4.33
N ASN A 6 -5.60 11.72 -3.42
CA ASN A 6 -5.65 10.56 -2.54
C ASN A 6 -5.87 9.29 -3.36
N LEU A 7 -5.03 8.28 -3.11
CA LEU A 7 -5.12 6.99 -3.78
C LEU A 7 -6.37 6.24 -3.34
N GLY A 8 -6.71 6.30 -2.05
CA GLY A 8 -7.95 5.74 -1.48
C GLY A 8 -8.74 6.75 -0.65
N LEU A 9 -10.01 6.45 -0.44
CA LEU A 9 -10.83 7.07 0.59
C LEU A 9 -10.71 6.25 1.89
N PRO A 10 -10.79 6.90 3.06
CA PRO A 10 -10.67 6.21 4.34
C PRO A 10 -11.67 5.05 4.47
N PRO A 11 -11.35 4.04 5.29
CA PRO A 11 -12.25 2.91 5.51
C PRO A 11 -13.61 3.42 6.04
N CYS A 12 -14.68 2.79 5.58
CA CYS A 12 -16.02 3.07 6.10
C CYS A 12 -16.39 2.04 7.16
N PHE A 13 -17.39 2.34 8.00
CA PHE A 13 -17.92 1.43 9.03
C PHE A 13 -18.32 0.04 8.50
N LYS A 14 -18.46 -0.14 7.17
CA LYS A 14 -18.72 -1.45 6.53
C LYS A 14 -17.46 -2.19 6.08
N SER A 15 -16.36 -1.51 5.77
CA SER A 15 -15.12 -2.14 5.27
C SER A 15 -14.11 -2.44 6.39
N CYS A 16 -14.25 -1.79 7.56
CA CYS A 16 -13.43 -1.88 8.78
C CYS A 16 -11.91 -1.65 8.61
N THR A 17 -11.24 -2.34 7.69
CA THR A 17 -9.78 -2.28 7.44
C THR A 17 -9.41 -2.11 5.98
N ARG A 18 -10.39 -1.93 5.07
CA ARG A 18 -10.12 -1.75 3.64
C ARG A 18 -10.52 -0.37 3.15
N ASP A 19 -9.64 0.23 2.37
CA ASP A 19 -9.91 1.52 1.75
C ASP A 19 -10.97 1.37 0.67
N THR A 20 -11.66 2.48 0.42
CA THR A 20 -12.69 2.53 -0.61
C THR A 20 -12.22 3.42 -1.75
N PHE A 21 -12.64 3.10 -2.96
CA PHE A 21 -12.32 3.90 -4.14
C PHE A 21 -13.61 4.46 -4.73
N PRO A 22 -13.55 5.63 -5.40
CA PRO A 22 -14.72 6.19 -6.08
C PRO A 22 -15.34 5.19 -7.05
N GLN A 23 -16.67 5.17 -7.15
CA GLN A 23 -17.37 4.26 -8.05
C GLN A 23 -16.97 4.51 -9.51
N GLY A 24 -16.51 3.46 -10.19
CA GLY A 24 -16.01 3.55 -11.56
C GLY A 24 -14.55 4.00 -11.69
N PHE A 25 -13.85 4.20 -10.57
CA PHE A 25 -12.40 4.42 -10.57
C PHE A 25 -11.68 3.14 -11.00
N SER A 26 -10.82 3.25 -12.00
CA SER A 26 -9.97 2.16 -12.44
C SER A 26 -8.61 2.69 -12.84
N LEU A 27 -7.57 1.91 -12.54
CA LEU A 27 -6.19 2.22 -12.91
C LEU A 27 -5.64 1.12 -13.84
N PRO A 28 -4.81 1.49 -14.83
CA PRO A 28 -4.12 0.50 -15.64
C PRO A 28 -3.08 -0.24 -14.79
N ILE A 29 -2.82 -1.51 -15.12
CA ILE A 29 -1.89 -2.34 -14.33
C ILE A 29 -0.46 -1.79 -14.31
N SER A 30 -0.06 -1.05 -15.34
CA SER A 30 1.25 -0.38 -15.38
C SER A 30 1.41 0.64 -14.26
N LEU A 31 0.35 1.41 -13.98
CA LEU A 31 0.34 2.40 -12.90
C LEU A 31 0.29 1.72 -11.54
N ILE A 32 -0.55 0.69 -11.39
CA ILE A 32 -0.64 -0.10 -10.16
C ILE A 32 0.72 -0.73 -9.83
N SER A 33 1.37 -1.36 -10.81
CA SER A 33 2.70 -1.94 -10.61
C SER A 33 3.72 -0.89 -10.19
N HIS A 34 3.67 0.30 -10.78
CA HIS A 34 4.59 1.38 -10.42
C HIS A 34 4.37 1.89 -9.00
N ILE A 35 3.11 2.03 -8.58
CA ILE A 35 2.72 2.39 -7.22
C ILE A 35 3.16 1.33 -6.21
N VAL A 36 2.94 0.05 -6.52
CA VAL A 36 3.34 -1.07 -5.64
C VAL A 36 4.86 -1.11 -5.46
N THR A 37 5.64 -0.96 -6.53
CA THR A 37 7.11 -0.92 -6.43
C THR A 37 7.58 0.20 -5.53
N GLN A 38 7.06 1.42 -5.69
CA GLN A 38 7.45 2.54 -4.82
C GLN A 38 7.04 2.29 -3.37
N MET A 39 5.88 1.69 -3.11
CA MET A 39 5.44 1.36 -1.75
C MET A 39 6.33 0.30 -1.11
N GLN A 40 6.78 -0.69 -1.88
CA GLN A 40 7.77 -1.68 -1.43
C GLN A 40 9.11 -1.04 -1.07
N ASP A 41 9.56 -0.06 -1.87
CA ASP A 41 10.79 0.69 -1.59
C ASP A 41 10.66 1.52 -0.29
N VAL A 42 9.51 2.16 -0.07
CA VAL A 42 9.20 2.88 1.16
C VAL A 42 9.18 1.93 2.35
N PHE A 43 8.48 0.80 2.24
CA PHE A 43 8.43 -0.24 3.27
C PHE A 43 9.84 -0.73 3.64
N ALA A 44 10.67 -1.07 2.64
CA ALA A 44 12.05 -1.49 2.86
C ALA A 44 12.88 -0.39 3.54
N HIS A 45 12.69 0.87 3.15
CA HIS A 45 13.38 2.00 3.77
C HIS A 45 13.02 2.17 5.25
N LEU A 46 11.73 2.07 5.62
CA LEU A 46 11.28 2.17 7.00
C LEU A 46 11.85 1.03 7.86
N HIS A 47 11.76 -0.20 7.38
CA HIS A 47 12.25 -1.36 8.10
C HIS A 47 13.78 -1.38 8.24
N ASN A 48 14.52 -0.90 7.24
CA ASN A 48 15.97 -0.74 7.34
C ASN A 48 16.38 0.27 8.43
N ASN A 49 15.53 1.25 8.72
CA ASN A 49 15.69 2.20 9.82
C ASN A 49 15.00 1.75 11.13
N GLN A 50 14.47 0.52 11.17
CA GLN A 50 13.69 -0.05 12.28
C GLN A 50 12.53 0.83 12.76
N VAL A 51 11.84 1.44 11.78
CA VAL A 51 10.61 2.20 11.97
C VAL A 51 9.46 1.38 11.43
N CYS A 52 8.40 1.23 12.22
CA CYS A 52 7.12 0.71 11.76
C CYS A 52 6.18 1.90 11.55
N HIS A 53 5.53 1.98 10.38
CA HIS A 53 4.57 3.05 10.10
C HIS A 53 3.31 2.91 10.96
N GLY A 54 2.83 1.67 11.12
CA GLY A 54 1.64 1.35 11.90
C GLY A 54 0.30 1.63 11.18
N ASP A 55 0.32 2.30 10.03
CA ASP A 55 -0.90 2.69 9.29
C ASP A 55 -0.68 2.69 7.75
N LEU A 56 -0.28 1.54 7.20
CA LEU A 56 0.05 1.37 5.77
C LEU A 56 -1.23 1.13 4.95
N TYR A 57 -1.84 2.23 4.50
CA TYR A 57 -3.09 2.25 3.75
C TYR A 57 -3.07 3.23 2.56
N ALA A 58 -3.94 3.00 1.58
CA ALA A 58 -4.06 3.82 0.37
C ALA A 58 -4.58 5.23 0.66
N HIS A 59 -5.37 5.45 1.71
CA HIS A 59 -5.78 6.80 2.11
C HIS A 59 -4.62 7.66 2.64
N ASN A 60 -3.56 7.02 3.16
CA ASN A 60 -2.31 7.67 3.58
C ASN A 60 -1.31 7.84 2.42
N THR A 61 -1.73 7.48 1.20
CA THR A 61 -0.92 7.57 -0.01
C THR A 61 -1.54 8.57 -0.98
N LEU A 62 -0.77 9.61 -1.31
CA LEU A 62 -1.07 10.48 -2.44
C LEU A 62 -0.40 9.93 -3.70
N PHE A 63 -1.05 10.06 -4.85
CA PHE A 63 -0.46 9.70 -6.14
C PHE A 63 -0.74 10.79 -7.19
N ASP A 64 0.11 10.86 -8.22
CA ASP A 64 -0.09 11.73 -9.38
C ASP A 64 -0.47 10.94 -10.65
N ASN A 65 -0.71 11.64 -11.76
CA ASN A 65 -1.07 11.03 -13.04
C ASN A 65 0.04 10.13 -13.64
N GLN A 66 1.27 10.23 -13.15
CA GLN A 66 2.39 9.37 -13.57
C GLN A 66 2.55 8.15 -12.64
N GLY A 67 1.79 8.10 -11.54
CA GLY A 67 1.83 7.04 -10.55
C GLY A 67 2.93 7.24 -9.53
N ASN A 68 3.53 8.43 -9.45
CA ASN A 68 4.48 8.76 -8.37
C ASN A 68 3.71 8.85 -7.06
N ILE A 69 4.19 8.21 -6.00
CA ILE A 69 3.52 8.24 -4.70
C ILE A 69 4.21 9.16 -3.70
N ILE A 70 3.41 9.78 -2.84
CA ILE A 70 3.86 10.39 -1.59
C ILE A 70 3.11 9.67 -0.48
N PHE A 71 3.84 8.87 0.29
CA PHE A 71 3.32 8.18 1.47
C PHE A 71 3.58 9.02 2.72
N GLY A 72 2.55 9.20 3.54
CA GLY A 72 2.59 10.06 4.71
C GLY A 72 1.73 9.55 5.86
N ASP A 73 1.50 10.43 6.83
CA ASP A 73 0.83 10.15 8.11
C ASP A 73 1.57 9.21 9.07
N PHE A 74 2.74 9.66 9.51
CA PHE A 74 3.54 9.01 10.54
C PHE A 74 2.98 9.18 11.97
N GLY A 75 1.71 9.54 12.13
CA GLY A 75 1.09 9.75 13.44
C GLY A 75 1.09 8.51 14.33
N ALA A 76 1.07 7.31 13.73
CA ALA A 76 1.17 6.03 14.41
C ALA A 76 2.59 5.41 14.38
N ALA A 77 3.55 6.09 13.73
CA ALA A 77 4.86 5.51 13.48
C ALA A 77 5.65 5.30 14.77
N THR A 78 6.21 4.10 14.94
CA THR A 78 6.89 3.69 16.16
C THR A 78 8.23 3.05 15.82
N SER A 79 9.29 3.51 16.50
CA SER A 79 10.59 2.82 16.44
C SER A 79 10.53 1.53 17.26
N TYR A 80 10.95 0.42 16.66
CA TYR A 80 11.02 -0.88 17.33
C TYR A 80 12.46 -1.35 17.58
N GLN A 81 13.44 -0.44 17.50
CA GLN A 81 14.87 -0.72 17.71
C GLN A 81 15.18 -1.42 19.03
N MET A 82 14.45 -1.05 20.09
CA MET A 82 14.66 -1.57 21.45
C MET A 82 13.96 -2.92 21.70
N LEU A 83 13.25 -3.47 20.72
CA LEU A 83 12.57 -4.76 20.85
C LEU A 83 13.53 -5.93 20.62
N THR A 84 13.19 -7.09 21.19
CA THR A 84 13.92 -8.34 20.93
C THR A 84 13.78 -8.76 19.46
N PRO A 85 14.74 -9.52 18.89
CA PRO A 85 14.67 -9.95 17.48
C PRO A 85 13.35 -10.63 17.11
N ALA A 86 12.81 -11.50 17.98
CA ALA A 86 11.52 -12.14 17.77
C ALA A 86 10.34 -11.15 17.72
N GLN A 87 10.38 -10.08 18.52
CA GLN A 87 9.37 -9.03 18.47
C GLN A 87 9.51 -8.16 17.22
N GLN A 88 10.74 -7.85 16.78
CA GLN A 88 10.98 -7.13 15.53
C GLN A 88 10.44 -7.91 14.32
N GLU A 89 10.64 -9.22 14.30
CA GLU A 89 10.09 -10.10 13.27
C GLU A 89 8.55 -10.08 13.28
N ASN A 90 7.91 -10.14 14.46
CA ASN A 90 6.46 -10.02 14.56
C ASN A 90 5.93 -8.68 14.03
N VAL A 91 6.63 -7.57 14.31
CA VAL A 91 6.27 -6.25 13.79
C VAL A 91 6.37 -6.22 12.27
N GLN A 92 7.47 -6.73 11.70
CA GLN A 92 7.64 -6.84 10.24
C GLN A 92 6.55 -7.70 9.60
N GLN A 93 6.16 -8.81 10.24
CA GLN A 93 5.08 -9.67 9.74
C GLN A 93 3.72 -8.97 9.74
N ILE A 94 3.43 -8.14 10.75
CA ILE A 94 2.21 -7.35 10.81
C ILE A 94 2.20 -6.31 9.69
N GLU A 95 3.29 -5.59 9.51
CA GLU A 95 3.40 -4.54 8.50
C GLU A 95 3.40 -5.12 7.07
N GLN A 96 4.01 -6.29 6.87
CA GLN A 96 3.93 -7.04 5.61
C GLN A 96 2.48 -7.41 5.25
N ARG A 97 1.65 -7.75 6.24
CA ARG A 97 0.22 -8.00 5.98
C ARG A 97 -0.52 -6.73 5.56
N ALA A 98 -0.18 -5.59 6.14
CA ALA A 98 -0.74 -4.30 5.71
C ALA A 98 -0.33 -3.97 4.27
N LEU A 99 0.93 -4.21 3.89
CA LEU A 99 1.39 -4.07 2.50
C LEU A 99 0.63 -5.01 1.55
N ASN A 100 0.36 -6.25 1.95
CA ASN A 100 -0.42 -7.18 1.14
C ASN A 100 -1.86 -6.70 0.95
N HIS A 101 -2.50 -6.15 1.99
CA HIS A 101 -3.81 -5.54 1.89
C HIS A 101 -3.82 -4.33 0.95
N PHE A 102 -2.80 -3.47 1.02
CA PHE A 102 -2.63 -2.35 0.11
C PHE A 102 -2.54 -2.81 -1.36
N ILE A 103 -1.74 -3.84 -1.65
CA ILE A 103 -1.62 -4.41 -3.00
C ILE A 103 -2.96 -4.98 -3.46
N ASP A 104 -3.66 -5.73 -2.61
CA ASP A 104 -4.97 -6.31 -2.93
C ASP A 104 -6.03 -5.24 -3.21
N ASP A 105 -6.03 -4.16 -2.44
CA ASP A 105 -6.94 -3.03 -2.64
C ASP A 105 -6.66 -2.35 -3.99
N LEU A 106 -5.40 -2.17 -4.39
CA LEU A 106 -5.06 -1.66 -5.73
C LEU A 106 -5.44 -2.62 -6.85
N LEU A 107 -5.23 -3.92 -6.68
CA LEU A 107 -5.65 -4.90 -7.67
C LEU A 107 -7.17 -4.94 -7.83
N SER A 108 -7.94 -4.58 -6.79
CA SER A 108 -9.40 -4.52 -6.85
C SER A 108 -9.92 -3.45 -7.81
N ILE A 109 -9.15 -2.36 -8.01
CA ILE A 109 -9.44 -1.28 -8.95
C ILE A 109 -8.65 -1.38 -10.27
N CYS A 110 -7.98 -2.51 -10.50
CA CYS A 110 -7.34 -2.75 -11.79
C CYS A 110 -8.37 -2.77 -12.90
N ALA A 111 -8.07 -2.07 -14.00
CA ALA A 111 -8.89 -2.08 -15.20
C ALA A 111 -9.14 -3.52 -15.67
N GLU A 112 -10.39 -3.84 -16.04
CA GLU A 112 -10.82 -5.22 -16.34
C GLU A 112 -9.99 -5.88 -17.44
N GLN A 113 -9.59 -5.12 -18.45
CA GLN A 113 -8.76 -5.61 -19.55
C GLN A 113 -7.37 -6.08 -19.11
N ASP A 114 -6.86 -5.58 -17.98
CA ASP A 114 -5.50 -5.86 -17.51
C ASP A 114 -5.44 -6.99 -16.47
N LYS A 115 -6.59 -7.47 -15.98
CA LYS A 115 -6.66 -8.51 -14.93
C LYS A 115 -6.11 -9.88 -15.36
N THR A 116 -5.97 -10.11 -16.65
CA THR A 116 -5.36 -11.33 -17.20
C THR A 116 -3.88 -11.16 -17.55
N SER A 117 -3.33 -9.96 -17.33
CA SER A 117 -1.91 -9.69 -17.61
C SER A 117 -1.00 -10.49 -16.67
N SER A 118 0.20 -10.81 -17.15
CA SER A 118 1.23 -11.46 -16.34
C SER A 118 1.61 -10.63 -15.11
N VAL A 119 1.59 -9.30 -15.22
CA VAL A 119 1.87 -8.38 -14.10
C VAL A 119 0.81 -8.49 -13.02
N PHE A 120 -0.48 -8.51 -13.39
CA PHE A 120 -1.57 -8.69 -12.43
C PHE A 120 -1.43 -10.03 -11.68
N ILE A 121 -1.17 -11.11 -12.41
CA ILE A 121 -1.00 -12.45 -11.81
C ILE A 121 0.21 -12.48 -10.87
N ALA A 122 1.32 -11.87 -11.27
CA ALA A 122 2.52 -11.78 -10.44
C ALA A 122 2.26 -11.01 -9.13
N LEU A 123 1.64 -9.84 -9.22
CA LEU A 123 1.27 -9.03 -8.04
C LEU A 123 0.28 -9.76 -7.13
N LYS A 124 -0.69 -10.47 -7.71
CA LYS A 124 -1.64 -11.28 -6.93
C LYS A 124 -0.97 -12.46 -6.24
N GLY A 125 0.10 -13.00 -6.83
CA GLY A 125 0.94 -14.03 -6.20
C GLY A 125 1.76 -13.54 -5.00
N LEU A 126 1.99 -12.23 -4.86
CA LEU A 126 2.69 -11.64 -3.71
C LEU A 126 1.79 -11.54 -2.46
N THR A 127 0.46 -11.54 -2.66
CA THR A 127 -0.51 -11.37 -1.57
C THR A 127 -1.16 -12.68 -1.12
N ALA A 128 -0.88 -13.80 -1.80
CA ALA A 128 -1.38 -15.15 -1.50
C ALA A 128 -0.52 -15.89 -0.47
#